data_AF-A0A1Q9CW89-F1
#
_entry.id   AF-A0A1Q9CW89-F1
#
_cell.length_a   1.000
_cell.length_b   1.000
_cell.length_c   1.000
_cell.angle_alpha   90.00
_cell.angle_beta   90.00
_cell.angle_gamma   90.00
#
_symmetry.space_group_name_H-M   'P 1'
#
loop_
_entity.id
_entity.type
_entity.pdbx_description
1 polymer ?
#
loop_
_entity_poly.entity_id
_entity_poly.type
_entity_poly.pdbx_seq_one_letter_code
_entity_poly.pdbx_strand_id
1 'polypeptide(L)'
;MSKPAFFTTASMPFGCSASVFSFNRISRSLLHVLRHMTSVVGGVFYDDYALLETEACCGMASKAAFSLLDQLGWLYAKDESKGRDFEESFDLLGARLDLSELHEGYLKVSNKPSRKLKLLEMLDGLLASPESSRQAAKSIHGILNFMNGSTLGQHLKLAARAFANLSSAPECPSEHDLALLVGHTKKALDEALPRRWKCHSSGRPVIVLTDGSYEKGCALWGAVVLDPENNLRAVHHGAVPESLLVHWRSLGIEQVICQVETYAAVLVRHHYARQLGQRKAIFFVDNEAARWTLIKASSPSLSMLALARAFYLPEASHPCATWIERVPTASNLADLPSRGKHREAAKMIKGESLGDISLSANHMAELVKPDGLPKGLFRVSL
;
A
#
# COMPACT_ATOMS: atom_id res chain seq x y z
N MET A 1 -21.31 49.25 -31.71
CA MET A 1 -20.08 48.44 -31.75
C MET A 1 -19.38 48.56 -30.40
N SER A 2 -19.20 47.48 -29.63
CA SER A 2 -18.44 47.54 -28.38
C SER A 2 -16.96 47.71 -28.71
N LYS A 3 -16.30 48.71 -28.10
CA LYS A 3 -14.85 48.87 -28.21
C LYS A 3 -14.15 47.74 -27.42
N PRO A 4 -13.04 47.18 -27.92
CA PRO A 4 -12.22 46.27 -27.12
C PRO A 4 -11.75 46.95 -25.84
N ALA A 5 -11.78 46.22 -24.72
CA ALA A 5 -11.30 46.68 -23.43
C ALA A 5 -10.32 45.66 -22.83
N PHE A 6 -9.31 46.16 -22.13
CA PHE A 6 -8.35 45.34 -21.39
C PHE A 6 -8.72 45.35 -19.91
N PHE A 7 -8.50 44.22 -19.23
CA PHE A 7 -8.77 44.05 -17.81
C PHE A 7 -7.48 43.65 -17.09
N THR A 8 -7.37 44.05 -15.83
CA THR A 8 -6.34 43.62 -14.88
C THR A 8 -7.01 43.02 -13.65
N THR A 9 -6.25 42.29 -12.84
CA THR A 9 -6.73 41.64 -11.62
C THR A 9 -6.20 42.33 -10.37
N ALA A 10 -7.07 42.58 -9.40
CA ALA A 10 -6.69 43.09 -8.07
C ALA A 10 -6.39 41.95 -7.08
N SER A 11 -6.73 40.71 -7.43
CA SER A 11 -6.52 39.51 -6.64
C SER A 11 -5.61 38.51 -7.36
N MET A 12 -5.21 37.46 -6.66
CA MET A 12 -4.47 36.36 -7.25
C MET A 12 -5.31 35.70 -8.35
N PRO A 13 -4.88 35.73 -9.62
CA PRO A 13 -5.65 35.14 -10.70
C PRO A 13 -5.52 33.62 -10.68
N PHE A 14 -6.60 32.94 -11.09
CA PHE A 14 -6.55 31.50 -11.38
C PHE A 14 -5.61 31.23 -12.56
N GLY A 15 -4.91 30.09 -12.52
CA GLY A 15 -3.99 29.67 -13.58
C GLY A 15 -2.59 30.31 -13.51
N CYS A 16 -2.37 31.31 -12.66
CA CYS A 16 -1.02 31.83 -12.42
C CYS A 16 -0.27 30.96 -11.41
N SER A 17 0.93 30.51 -11.77
CA SER A 17 1.77 29.64 -10.93
C SER A 17 2.10 30.28 -9.57
N ALA A 18 2.38 31.58 -9.55
CA ALA A 18 2.69 32.32 -8.32
C ALA A 18 1.51 32.39 -7.34
N SER A 19 0.27 32.39 -7.85
CA SER A 19 -0.94 32.44 -7.01
C SER A 19 -1.01 31.25 -6.04
N VAL A 20 -0.61 30.06 -6.50
CA VAL A 20 -0.68 28.83 -5.70
C VAL A 20 0.29 28.89 -4.51
N PHE A 21 1.53 29.32 -4.75
CA PHE A 21 2.54 29.45 -3.71
C PHE A 21 2.18 30.55 -2.70
N SER A 22 1.71 31.70 -3.20
CA SER A 22 1.29 32.82 -2.36
C SER A 22 0.10 32.44 -1.49
N PHE A 23 -0.92 31.78 -2.07
CA PHE A 23 -2.08 31.30 -1.32
C PHE A 23 -1.68 30.31 -0.23
N ASN A 24 -0.83 29.32 -0.53
CA ASN A 24 -0.35 28.36 0.46
C ASN A 24 0.43 29.02 1.61
N ARG A 25 1.20 30.08 1.34
CA ARG A 25 1.87 30.84 2.41
C ARG A 25 0.86 31.52 3.32
N ILE A 26 -0.12 32.20 2.75
CA ILE A 26 -1.18 32.89 3.51
C ILE A 26 -1.99 31.90 4.32
N SER A 27 -2.42 30.78 3.72
CA SER A 27 -3.18 29.71 4.36
C SER A 27 -2.41 29.10 5.55
N ARG A 28 -1.10 28.85 5.39
CA ARG A 28 -0.25 28.39 6.50
C ARG A 28 -0.06 29.44 7.60
N SER A 29 0.06 30.72 7.24
CA SER A 29 0.08 31.82 8.22
C SER A 29 -1.23 31.88 8.99
N LEU A 30 -2.37 31.69 8.32
CA LEU A 30 -3.68 31.65 8.96
C LEU A 30 -3.79 30.50 9.96
N LEU A 31 -3.35 29.29 9.57
CA LEU A 31 -3.26 28.16 10.49
C LEU A 31 -2.33 28.45 11.69
N HIS A 32 -1.23 29.16 11.47
CA HIS A 32 -0.33 29.57 12.56
C HIS A 32 -1.05 30.51 13.54
N VAL A 33 -1.75 31.54 13.05
CA VAL A 33 -2.51 32.47 13.89
C VAL A 33 -3.62 31.73 14.63
N LEU A 34 -4.39 30.86 13.94
CA LEU A 34 -5.41 29.99 14.56
C LEU A 34 -4.81 29.22 15.75
N ARG A 35 -3.74 28.45 15.52
CA ARG A 35 -3.10 27.64 16.58
C ARG A 35 -2.66 28.46 17.79
N HIS A 36 -2.08 29.65 17.58
CA HIS A 36 -1.52 30.45 18.68
C HIS A 36 -2.58 31.27 19.41
N MET A 37 -3.67 31.67 18.73
CA MET A 37 -4.72 32.48 19.32
C MET A 37 -5.87 31.65 19.89
N THR A 38 -6.13 30.46 19.36
CA THR A 38 -7.27 29.61 19.77
C THR A 38 -6.85 28.27 20.37
N SER A 39 -5.56 27.92 20.35
CA SER A 39 -5.02 26.63 20.78
C SER A 39 -5.53 25.40 20.01
N VAL A 40 -6.28 25.59 18.92
CA VAL A 40 -6.81 24.49 18.11
C VAL A 40 -5.68 23.76 17.41
N VAL A 41 -5.69 22.42 17.49
CA VAL A 41 -4.76 21.54 16.77
C VAL A 41 -5.32 21.24 15.39
N GLY A 42 -4.47 21.04 14.39
CA GLY A 42 -4.96 20.72 13.05
C GLY A 42 -3.92 20.87 11.97
N GLY A 43 -4.34 20.78 10.71
CA GLY A 43 -3.51 20.96 9.52
C GLY A 43 -4.26 21.73 8.44
N VAL A 44 -3.54 22.13 7.41
CA VAL A 44 -4.12 22.78 6.23
C VAL A 44 -3.51 22.22 4.96
N PHE A 45 -4.33 22.05 3.94
CA PHE A 45 -3.91 21.71 2.59
C PHE A 45 -4.67 22.59 1.61
N TYR A 46 -3.96 23.55 1.01
CA TYR A 46 -4.57 24.64 0.26
C TYR A 46 -5.67 25.35 1.06
N ASP A 47 -6.93 25.18 0.66
CA ASP A 47 -8.13 25.78 1.21
C ASP A 47 -8.86 24.89 2.23
N ASP A 48 -8.47 23.62 2.34
CA ASP A 48 -9.04 22.68 3.30
C ASP A 48 -8.31 22.77 4.66
N TYR A 49 -9.03 23.21 5.68
CA TYR A 49 -8.57 23.23 7.08
C TYR A 49 -9.15 22.03 7.81
N ALA A 50 -8.29 21.15 8.31
CA ALA A 50 -8.66 20.00 9.12
C ALA A 50 -8.26 20.27 10.57
N LEU A 51 -9.24 20.58 11.40
CA LEU A 51 -9.05 20.87 12.82
C LEU A 51 -9.34 19.62 13.65
N LEU A 52 -8.67 19.51 14.79
CA LEU A 52 -8.79 18.41 15.75
C LEU A 52 -9.00 19.00 17.14
N GLU A 53 -10.03 18.53 17.81
CA GLU A 53 -10.35 18.93 19.18
C GLU A 53 -11.06 17.79 19.92
N THR A 54 -11.02 17.84 21.24
CA THR A 54 -11.82 16.98 22.12
C THR A 54 -13.29 17.38 22.08
N GLU A 55 -14.20 16.40 22.18
CA GLU A 55 -15.66 16.61 22.03
C GLU A 55 -16.19 17.76 22.89
N ALA A 56 -15.77 17.83 24.15
CA ALA A 56 -16.19 18.86 25.10
C ALA A 56 -15.81 20.29 24.67
N CYS A 57 -14.77 20.44 23.85
CA CYS A 57 -14.22 21.72 23.43
C CYS A 57 -14.61 22.10 21.99
N CYS A 58 -15.14 21.17 21.19
CA CYS A 58 -15.48 21.38 19.77
C CYS A 58 -16.31 22.65 19.52
N GLY A 59 -17.39 22.85 20.29
CA GLY A 59 -18.25 24.03 20.13
C GLY A 59 -17.56 25.37 20.43
N MET A 60 -16.62 25.38 21.38
CA MET A 60 -15.82 26.56 21.69
C MET A 60 -14.75 26.79 20.62
N ALA A 61 -14.08 25.72 20.18
CA ALA A 61 -13.07 25.75 19.12
C ALA A 61 -13.64 26.28 17.80
N SER A 62 -14.82 25.81 17.36
CA SER A 62 -15.48 26.34 16.17
C SER A 62 -15.74 27.84 16.27
N LYS A 63 -16.33 28.29 17.39
CA LYS A 63 -16.63 29.72 17.62
C LYS A 63 -15.37 30.58 17.63
N ALA A 64 -14.30 30.11 18.27
CA ALA A 64 -13.02 30.82 18.32
C ALA A 64 -12.38 30.92 16.94
N ALA A 65 -12.35 29.80 16.19
CA ALA A 65 -11.81 29.78 14.83
C ALA A 65 -12.61 30.68 13.88
N PHE A 66 -13.93 30.58 13.87
CA PHE A 66 -14.80 31.40 13.01
C PHE A 66 -14.71 32.89 13.35
N SER A 67 -14.69 33.25 14.64
CA SER A 67 -14.56 34.65 15.06
C SER A 67 -13.22 35.24 14.61
N LEU A 68 -12.14 34.47 14.71
CA LEU A 68 -10.82 34.91 14.24
C LEU A 68 -10.80 35.09 12.71
N LEU A 69 -11.38 34.15 11.95
CA LEU A 69 -11.47 34.28 10.49
C LEU A 69 -12.29 35.51 10.08
N ASP A 70 -13.43 35.74 10.73
CA ASP A 70 -14.28 36.90 10.48
C ASP A 70 -13.55 38.22 10.82
N GLN A 71 -12.81 38.28 11.93
CA GLN A 71 -11.99 39.45 12.30
C GLN A 71 -10.85 39.74 11.31
N LEU A 72 -10.25 38.69 10.74
CA LEU A 72 -9.24 38.82 9.71
C LEU A 72 -9.83 39.15 8.33
N GLY A 73 -11.15 39.16 8.19
CA GLY A 73 -11.84 39.34 6.91
C GLY A 73 -11.61 38.16 5.96
N TRP A 74 -11.26 36.98 6.48
CA TRP A 74 -11.05 35.79 5.67
C TRP A 74 -12.40 35.15 5.33
N LEU A 75 -12.67 34.98 4.04
CA LEU A 75 -13.91 34.34 3.58
C LEU A 75 -13.76 32.83 3.63
N TYR A 76 -14.74 32.17 4.25
CA TYR A 76 -14.84 30.72 4.34
C TYR A 76 -16.27 30.27 4.07
N ALA A 77 -16.43 28.99 3.73
CA ALA A 77 -17.73 28.41 3.49
C ALA A 77 -18.50 28.28 4.81
N LYS A 78 -19.63 28.99 4.93
CA LYS A 78 -20.52 28.95 6.10
C LYS A 78 -21.70 27.99 5.92
N ASP A 79 -21.84 27.41 4.73
CA ASP A 79 -22.87 26.42 4.45
C ASP A 79 -22.47 25.06 5.01
N GLU A 80 -23.43 24.33 5.60
CA GLU A 80 -23.21 23.00 6.19
C GLU A 80 -22.64 21.97 5.20
N SER A 81 -22.76 22.21 3.88
CA SER A 81 -22.23 21.28 2.87
C SER A 81 -20.70 21.35 2.72
N LYS A 82 -20.08 22.46 3.15
CA LYS A 82 -18.64 22.73 3.01
C LYS A 82 -17.96 23.11 4.33
N GLY A 83 -18.63 23.88 5.19
CA GLY A 83 -18.21 24.20 6.55
C GLY A 83 -18.81 23.21 7.53
N ARG A 84 -18.24 22.01 7.61
CA ARG A 84 -18.74 20.97 8.52
C ARG A 84 -18.30 21.26 9.96
N ASP A 85 -19.19 20.96 10.89
CA ASP A 85 -18.84 20.91 12.30
C ASP A 85 -17.87 19.75 12.59
N PHE A 86 -17.35 19.71 13.81
CA PHE A 86 -16.50 18.60 14.24
C PHE A 86 -17.26 17.27 14.17
N GLU A 87 -16.68 16.30 13.47
CA GLU A 87 -17.21 14.95 13.33
C GLU A 87 -16.13 13.93 13.69
N GLU A 88 -16.51 12.81 14.28
CA GLU A 88 -15.58 11.69 14.53
C GLU A 88 -15.06 11.07 13.22
N SER A 89 -15.84 11.17 12.13
CA SER A 89 -15.44 10.65 10.83
C SER A 89 -15.81 11.58 9.69
N PHE A 90 -14.79 12.02 8.95
CA PHE A 90 -14.92 13.01 7.89
C PHE A 90 -14.00 12.67 6.71
N ASP A 91 -14.31 13.27 5.56
CA ASP A 91 -13.53 13.10 4.35
C ASP A 91 -12.45 14.18 4.25
N LEU A 92 -11.19 13.78 4.02
CA LEU A 92 -10.06 14.70 3.88
C LEU A 92 -9.09 14.18 2.80
N LEU A 93 -8.67 15.06 1.88
CA LEU A 93 -7.70 14.75 0.81
C LEU A 93 -8.02 13.50 -0.01
N GLY A 94 -9.32 13.25 -0.20
CA GLY A 94 -9.80 12.11 -0.97
C GLY A 94 -9.87 10.79 -0.19
N ALA A 95 -9.49 10.73 1.07
CA ALA A 95 -9.72 9.61 1.98
C ALA A 95 -10.82 9.94 2.99
N ARG A 96 -11.30 8.92 3.72
CA ARG A 96 -12.16 9.09 4.89
C ARG A 96 -11.36 8.75 6.15
N LEU A 97 -11.28 9.70 7.06
CA LEU A 97 -10.69 9.53 8.38
C LEU A 97 -11.78 9.15 9.37
N ASP A 98 -11.43 8.31 10.34
CA ASP A 98 -12.28 7.89 11.44
C ASP A 98 -11.44 7.91 12.72
N LEU A 99 -11.82 8.82 13.61
CA LEU A 99 -11.18 9.20 14.87
C LEU A 99 -11.94 8.68 16.10
N SER A 100 -13.02 7.90 15.91
CA SER A 100 -13.83 7.38 17.01
C SER A 100 -13.00 6.61 18.05
N GLU A 101 -11.95 5.92 17.62
CA GLU A 101 -11.01 5.16 18.46
C GLU A 101 -9.71 5.92 18.77
N LEU A 102 -9.62 7.23 18.47
CA LEU A 102 -8.38 8.00 18.65
C LEU A 102 -7.97 8.11 20.11
N HIS A 103 -8.95 8.16 21.02
CA HIS A 103 -8.73 8.15 22.47
C HIS A 103 -8.10 6.84 22.97
N GLU A 104 -8.30 5.73 22.25
CA GLU A 104 -7.61 4.45 22.48
C GLU A 104 -6.25 4.38 21.75
N GLY A 105 -5.88 5.44 21.05
CA GLY A 105 -4.66 5.52 20.26
C GLY A 105 -4.76 4.92 18.86
N TYR A 106 -5.97 4.79 18.30
CA TYR A 106 -6.19 4.24 16.96
C TYR A 106 -6.77 5.26 15.98
N LEU A 107 -6.18 5.32 14.79
CA LEU A 107 -6.69 6.12 13.66
C LEU A 107 -7.05 5.18 12.52
N LYS A 108 -8.27 5.31 11.97
CA LYS A 108 -8.69 4.56 10.79
C LYS A 108 -8.74 5.48 9.57
N VAL A 109 -8.12 5.02 8.47
CA VAL A 109 -8.13 5.67 7.16
C VAL A 109 -8.77 4.70 6.18
N SER A 110 -9.79 5.15 5.46
CA SER A 110 -10.52 4.33 4.49
C SER A 110 -10.76 5.07 3.18
N ASN A 111 -11.17 4.32 2.17
CA ASN A 111 -11.66 4.93 0.94
C ASN A 111 -13.06 5.49 1.14
N LYS A 112 -13.36 6.59 0.44
CA LYS A 112 -14.73 7.12 0.38
C LYS A 112 -15.69 6.04 -0.14
N PRO A 113 -16.83 5.80 0.54
CA PRO A 113 -17.82 4.81 0.09
C PRO A 113 -18.29 5.05 -1.36
N SER A 114 -18.50 6.32 -1.73
CA SER A 114 -18.90 6.72 -3.08
C SER A 114 -17.89 6.32 -4.16
N ARG A 115 -16.59 6.23 -3.84
CA ARG A 115 -15.57 5.78 -4.79
C ARG A 115 -15.65 4.29 -5.04
N LYS A 116 -15.94 3.48 -4.01
CA LYS A 116 -16.18 2.04 -4.17
C LYS A 116 -17.41 1.80 -5.07
N LEU A 117 -18.51 2.50 -4.81
CA LEU A 117 -19.74 2.40 -5.62
C LEU A 117 -19.49 2.75 -7.10
N LYS A 118 -18.87 3.91 -7.36
CA LYS A 118 -18.49 4.32 -8.72
C LYS A 118 -17.63 3.27 -9.44
N LEU A 119 -16.69 2.66 -8.71
CA LEU A 119 -15.82 1.64 -9.29
C LEU A 119 -16.59 0.35 -9.62
N LEU A 120 -17.52 -0.07 -8.77
CA LEU A 120 -18.39 -1.22 -9.05
C LEU A 120 -19.23 -0.97 -10.31
N GLU A 121 -19.84 0.21 -10.44
CA GLU A 121 -20.60 0.60 -11.64
C GLU A 121 -19.73 0.56 -12.92
N MET A 122 -18.49 1.05 -12.84
CA MET A 122 -17.56 0.99 -13.97
C MET A 122 -17.16 -0.44 -14.34
N LEU A 123 -17.03 -1.32 -13.34
CA LEU A 123 -16.73 -2.74 -13.56
C LEU A 123 -17.92 -3.48 -14.18
N ASP A 124 -19.15 -3.13 -13.81
CA ASP A 124 -20.36 -3.67 -14.44
C ASP A 124 -20.51 -3.20 -15.89
N GLY A 125 -20.25 -1.92 -16.15
CA GLY A 125 -20.27 -1.37 -17.51
C GLY A 125 -19.24 -2.01 -18.45
N LEU A 126 -18.08 -2.44 -17.93
CA LEU A 126 -17.08 -3.17 -18.70
C LEU A 126 -17.58 -4.50 -19.26
N LEU A 127 -18.39 -5.23 -18.49
CA LEU A 127 -18.94 -6.52 -18.91
C LEU A 127 -20.04 -6.33 -19.96
N ALA A 128 -20.77 -5.22 -19.91
CA ALA A 128 -21.83 -4.90 -20.87
C ALA A 128 -21.27 -4.41 -22.23
N SER A 129 -20.12 -3.74 -22.24
CA SER A 129 -19.50 -3.18 -23.44
C SER A 129 -17.99 -3.45 -23.50
N PRO A 130 -17.56 -4.70 -23.79
CA PRO A 130 -16.15 -5.09 -23.82
C PRO A 130 -15.29 -4.28 -24.80
N GLU A 131 -15.87 -3.74 -25.87
CA GLU A 131 -15.23 -2.88 -26.86
C GLU A 131 -14.73 -1.54 -26.29
N SER A 132 -15.37 -1.05 -25.22
CA SER A 132 -14.99 0.18 -24.51
C SER A 132 -13.90 -0.05 -23.45
N SER A 133 -13.45 -1.30 -23.29
CA SER A 133 -12.64 -1.73 -22.15
C SER A 133 -11.34 -0.97 -21.97
N ARG A 134 -10.66 -0.59 -23.06
CA ARG A 134 -9.40 0.18 -23.01
C ARG A 134 -9.58 1.57 -22.39
N GLN A 135 -10.64 2.29 -22.78
CA GLN A 135 -10.90 3.64 -22.27
C GLN A 135 -11.30 3.60 -20.79
N ALA A 136 -12.17 2.66 -20.42
CA ALA A 136 -12.57 2.45 -19.05
C ALA A 136 -11.38 1.99 -18.16
N ALA A 137 -10.50 1.14 -18.68
CA ALA A 137 -9.36 0.58 -17.95
C ALA A 137 -8.41 1.65 -17.41
N LYS A 138 -8.13 2.72 -18.18
CA LYS A 138 -7.27 3.82 -17.71
C LYS A 138 -7.87 4.53 -16.48
N SER A 139 -9.18 4.75 -16.50
CA SER A 139 -9.91 5.38 -15.38
C SER A 139 -9.96 4.47 -14.16
N ILE A 140 -10.28 3.18 -14.37
CA ILE A 140 -10.30 2.15 -13.32
C ILE A 140 -8.92 1.99 -12.68
N HIS A 141 -7.86 1.95 -13.48
CA HIS A 141 -6.48 1.91 -13.01
C HIS A 141 -6.17 3.09 -12.08
N GLY A 142 -6.53 4.31 -12.49
CA GLY A 142 -6.32 5.52 -11.69
C GLY A 142 -7.06 5.47 -10.36
N ILE A 143 -8.32 5.02 -10.36
CA ILE A 143 -9.13 4.87 -9.15
C ILE A 143 -8.52 3.82 -8.22
N LEU A 144 -8.17 2.63 -8.72
CA LEU A 144 -7.57 1.57 -7.91
C LEU A 144 -6.23 1.99 -7.31
N ASN A 145 -5.36 2.65 -8.08
CA ASN A 145 -4.09 3.18 -7.56
C ASN A 145 -4.31 4.19 -6.43
N PHE A 146 -5.28 5.10 -6.59
CA PHE A 146 -5.64 6.03 -5.53
C PHE A 146 -6.15 5.29 -4.29
N MET A 147 -7.08 4.34 -4.50
CA MET A 147 -7.67 3.58 -3.41
C MET A 147 -6.64 2.78 -2.61
N ASN A 148 -5.62 2.27 -3.29
CA ASN A 148 -4.56 1.49 -2.69
C ASN A 148 -3.75 2.27 -1.62
N GLY A 149 -3.69 3.61 -1.73
CA GLY A 149 -3.06 4.45 -0.71
C GLY A 149 -3.82 4.51 0.62
N SER A 150 -5.14 4.31 0.58
CA SER A 150 -6.03 4.34 1.75
C SER A 150 -6.44 2.94 2.24
N THR A 151 -6.14 1.89 1.48
CA THR A 151 -6.29 0.51 1.94
C THR A 151 -5.09 0.08 2.74
N LEU A 152 -5.29 -0.96 3.53
CA LEU A 152 -4.19 -1.66 4.12
C LEU A 152 -3.44 -2.44 3.04
N GLY A 153 -2.14 -2.17 2.95
CA GLY A 153 -1.28 -2.98 2.12
C GLY A 153 -1.30 -2.68 0.64
N GLN A 154 -0.98 -3.69 -0.17
CA GLN A 154 -0.94 -3.61 -1.64
C GLN A 154 -2.04 -4.47 -2.31
N HIS A 155 -3.13 -4.75 -1.58
CA HIS A 155 -4.16 -5.69 -2.01
C HIS A 155 -4.84 -5.33 -3.34
N LEU A 156 -5.07 -4.03 -3.60
CA LEU A 156 -5.68 -3.57 -4.86
C LEU A 156 -4.67 -3.40 -6.01
N LYS A 157 -3.37 -3.53 -5.72
CA LYS A 157 -2.29 -3.24 -6.69
C LYS A 157 -2.32 -4.14 -7.90
N LEU A 158 -2.65 -5.42 -7.70
CA LEU A 158 -2.69 -6.40 -8.76
C LEU A 158 -3.78 -6.08 -9.79
N ALA A 159 -5.00 -5.82 -9.31
CA ALA A 159 -6.09 -5.34 -10.14
C ALA A 159 -5.70 -4.04 -10.86
N ALA A 160 -5.11 -3.09 -10.14
CA ALA A 160 -4.64 -1.83 -10.74
C ALA A 160 -3.66 -2.10 -11.90
N ARG A 161 -2.70 -3.03 -11.73
CA ARG A 161 -1.73 -3.37 -12.77
C ARG A 161 -2.38 -4.04 -13.98
N ALA A 162 -3.34 -4.94 -13.75
CA ALA A 162 -4.09 -5.60 -14.83
C ALA A 162 -4.79 -4.56 -15.71
N PHE A 163 -5.47 -3.59 -15.09
CA PHE A 163 -6.12 -2.50 -15.82
C PHE A 163 -5.11 -1.54 -16.50
N ALA A 164 -3.93 -1.36 -15.92
CA ALA A 164 -2.85 -0.63 -16.60
C ALA A 164 -2.44 -1.33 -17.90
N ASN A 165 -2.21 -2.64 -17.85
CA ASN A 165 -1.83 -3.44 -19.01
C ASN A 165 -2.97 -3.47 -20.04
N LEU A 166 -4.22 -3.67 -19.61
CA LEU A 166 -5.39 -3.61 -20.47
C LEU A 166 -5.52 -2.26 -21.18
N SER A 167 -5.22 -1.15 -20.51
CA SER A 167 -5.26 0.19 -21.12
C SER A 167 -4.22 0.39 -22.23
N SER A 168 -3.17 -0.42 -22.24
CA SER A 168 -2.07 -0.37 -23.23
C SER A 168 -2.05 -1.59 -24.16
N ALA A 169 -3.02 -2.50 -24.04
CA ALA A 169 -3.05 -3.73 -24.83
C ALA A 169 -3.36 -3.43 -26.31
N PRO A 170 -2.64 -4.08 -27.24
CA PRO A 170 -2.88 -3.91 -28.68
C PRO A 170 -4.24 -4.50 -29.09
N GLU A 171 -4.64 -5.59 -28.46
CA GLU A 171 -5.86 -6.34 -28.75
C GLU A 171 -6.87 -6.23 -27.60
N CYS A 172 -8.15 -6.37 -27.92
CA CYS A 172 -9.19 -6.49 -26.90
C CYS A 172 -9.03 -7.83 -26.15
N PRO A 173 -9.20 -7.85 -24.82
CA PRO A 173 -9.19 -9.09 -24.05
C PRO A 173 -10.35 -9.99 -24.47
N SER A 174 -10.19 -11.30 -24.26
CA SER A 174 -11.32 -12.22 -24.33
C SER A 174 -12.37 -11.86 -23.28
N GLU A 175 -13.65 -12.12 -23.57
CA GLU A 175 -14.75 -11.92 -22.60
C GLU A 175 -14.50 -12.71 -21.31
N HIS A 176 -13.94 -13.92 -21.43
CA HIS A 176 -13.55 -14.75 -20.30
C HIS A 176 -12.47 -14.08 -19.42
N ASP A 177 -11.40 -13.55 -20.02
CA ASP A 177 -10.34 -12.87 -19.27
C ASP A 177 -10.84 -11.59 -18.59
N LEU A 178 -11.73 -10.86 -19.26
CA LEU A 178 -12.35 -9.66 -18.70
C LEU A 178 -13.26 -10.01 -17.51
N ALA A 179 -14.07 -11.06 -17.63
CA ALA A 179 -14.92 -11.56 -16.53
C ALA A 179 -14.09 -12.00 -15.33
N LEU A 180 -12.97 -12.70 -15.54
CA LEU A 180 -12.03 -13.08 -14.47
C LEU A 180 -11.43 -11.85 -13.79
N LEU A 181 -10.97 -10.85 -14.56
CA LEU A 181 -10.42 -9.62 -14.01
C LEU A 181 -11.45 -8.85 -13.18
N VAL A 182 -12.67 -8.70 -13.70
CA VAL A 182 -13.75 -8.00 -13.01
C VAL A 182 -14.12 -8.74 -11.71
N GLY A 183 -14.31 -10.05 -11.77
CA GLY A 183 -14.60 -10.87 -10.59
C GLY A 183 -13.50 -10.79 -9.53
N HIS A 184 -12.24 -10.89 -9.94
CA HIS A 184 -11.10 -10.72 -9.04
C HIS A 184 -11.06 -9.32 -8.41
N THR A 185 -11.32 -8.28 -9.19
CA THR A 185 -11.30 -6.90 -8.70
C THR A 185 -12.42 -6.64 -7.70
N LYS A 186 -13.63 -7.13 -7.97
CA LYS A 186 -14.76 -7.02 -7.03
C LYS A 186 -14.46 -7.72 -5.71
N LYS A 187 -13.95 -8.96 -5.77
CA LYS A 187 -13.51 -9.69 -4.59
C LYS A 187 -12.45 -8.90 -3.78
N ALA A 188 -11.44 -8.36 -4.46
CA ALA A 188 -10.41 -7.55 -3.81
C ALA A 188 -10.96 -6.26 -3.18
N LEU A 189 -12.01 -5.65 -3.75
CA LEU A 189 -12.68 -4.48 -3.19
C LEU A 189 -13.53 -4.80 -1.96
N ASP A 190 -14.04 -6.02 -1.84
CA ASP A 190 -14.79 -6.49 -0.67
C ASP A 190 -13.86 -6.92 0.47
N GLU A 191 -12.72 -7.50 0.13
CA GLU A 191 -11.68 -7.89 1.09
C GLU A 191 -10.80 -6.71 1.54
N ALA A 192 -10.79 -5.60 0.79
CA ALA A 192 -10.00 -4.41 1.11
C ALA A 192 -10.47 -3.73 2.41
N LEU A 193 -9.71 -3.92 3.49
CA LEU A 193 -9.98 -3.29 4.76
C LEU A 193 -9.41 -1.87 4.87
N PRO A 194 -10.08 -0.98 5.64
CA PRO A 194 -9.50 0.28 6.10
C PRO A 194 -8.14 0.10 6.77
N ARG A 195 -7.25 1.06 6.58
CA ARG A 195 -5.97 1.09 7.29
C ARG A 195 -6.18 1.60 8.71
N ARG A 196 -5.96 0.73 9.71
CA ARG A 196 -5.97 1.09 11.14
C ARG A 196 -4.54 1.27 11.65
N TRP A 197 -4.21 2.47 12.13
CA TRP A 197 -2.91 2.83 12.67
C TRP A 197 -2.95 2.91 14.19
N LYS A 198 -1.90 2.42 14.83
CA LYS A 198 -1.68 2.63 16.27
C LYS A 198 -0.79 3.86 16.46
N CYS A 199 -1.38 4.97 16.89
CA CYS A 199 -0.74 6.27 17.05
C CYS A 199 0.39 6.28 18.09
N HIS A 200 0.35 5.37 19.07
CA HIS A 200 1.37 5.25 20.12
C HIS A 200 2.51 4.25 19.80
N SER A 201 2.57 3.70 18.58
CA SER A 201 3.60 2.72 18.22
C SER A 201 4.98 3.39 17.97
N SER A 202 5.70 3.68 19.05
CA SER A 202 7.11 4.11 19.04
C SER A 202 8.09 2.93 18.95
N GLY A 203 7.57 1.71 18.83
CA GLY A 203 8.32 0.46 18.88
C GLY A 203 9.46 0.34 17.86
N ARG A 204 10.54 -0.35 18.28
CA ARG A 204 11.65 -0.72 17.40
C ARG A 204 11.14 -1.71 16.34
N PRO A 205 11.53 -1.56 15.07
CA PRO A 205 11.04 -2.45 14.01
C PRO A 205 11.57 -3.88 14.20
N VAL A 206 10.77 -4.86 13.77
CA VAL A 206 11.26 -6.22 13.55
C VAL A 206 12.19 -6.21 12.35
N ILE A 207 13.39 -6.77 12.51
CA ILE A 207 14.37 -6.87 11.43
C ILE A 207 14.30 -8.26 10.84
N VAL A 208 14.06 -8.35 9.54
CA VAL A 208 14.03 -9.60 8.78
C VAL A 208 15.11 -9.52 7.71
N LEU A 209 16.04 -10.47 7.71
CA LEU A 209 16.97 -10.68 6.61
C LEU A 209 16.57 -11.97 5.89
N THR A 210 16.55 -11.93 4.57
CA THR A 210 16.22 -13.10 3.74
C THR A 210 17.28 -13.30 2.67
N ASP A 211 17.52 -14.55 2.32
CA ASP A 211 18.40 -14.92 1.23
C ASP A 211 18.00 -16.26 0.60
N GLY A 212 18.50 -16.51 -0.60
CA GLY A 212 18.28 -17.72 -1.37
C GLY A 212 19.57 -18.18 -2.03
N SER A 213 19.76 -19.49 -2.14
CA SER A 213 20.84 -20.08 -2.92
C SER A 213 20.28 -21.08 -3.93
N TYR A 214 20.93 -21.19 -5.08
CA TYR A 214 20.59 -22.16 -6.10
C TYR A 214 21.86 -22.80 -6.65
N GLU A 215 22.18 -23.99 -6.17
CA GLU A 215 23.40 -24.72 -6.52
C GLU A 215 23.06 -26.16 -6.90
N LYS A 216 23.60 -26.63 -8.04
CA LYS A 216 23.44 -28.02 -8.52
C LYS A 216 21.98 -28.49 -8.61
N GLY A 217 21.07 -27.58 -8.95
CA GLY A 217 19.63 -27.88 -9.06
C GLY A 217 18.85 -27.87 -7.74
N CYS A 218 19.52 -27.65 -6.62
CA CYS A 218 18.90 -27.50 -5.30
C CYS A 218 18.70 -26.02 -4.97
N ALA A 219 17.45 -25.62 -4.69
CA ALA A 219 17.11 -24.28 -4.24
C ALA A 219 16.90 -24.28 -2.72
N LEU A 220 17.75 -23.57 -2.00
CA LEU A 220 17.66 -23.42 -0.55
C LEU A 220 17.36 -21.97 -0.21
N TRP A 221 16.68 -21.76 0.90
CA TRP A 221 16.34 -20.43 1.39
C TRP A 221 16.75 -20.29 2.86
N GLY A 222 17.04 -19.05 3.27
CA GLY A 222 17.43 -18.71 4.62
C GLY A 222 16.77 -17.41 5.08
N ALA A 223 16.49 -17.34 6.37
CA ALA A 223 16.03 -16.10 7.00
C ALA A 223 16.57 -15.92 8.42
N VAL A 224 16.76 -14.66 8.79
CA VAL A 224 17.09 -14.24 10.15
C VAL A 224 16.04 -13.23 10.60
N VAL A 225 15.38 -13.50 11.72
CA VAL A 225 14.32 -12.64 12.28
C VAL A 225 14.74 -12.16 13.66
N LEU A 226 14.80 -10.85 13.84
CA LEU A 226 15.16 -10.20 15.10
C LEU A 226 14.00 -9.32 15.55
N ASP A 227 13.39 -9.68 16.68
CA ASP A 227 12.38 -8.88 17.35
C ASP A 227 12.94 -8.32 18.66
N PRO A 228 13.33 -7.04 18.70
CA PRO A 228 13.89 -6.45 19.91
C PRO A 228 12.86 -6.26 21.03
N GLU A 229 11.55 -6.23 20.74
CA GLU A 229 10.51 -6.04 21.77
C GLU A 229 10.18 -7.35 22.46
N ASN A 230 10.13 -8.45 21.70
CA ASN A 230 9.85 -9.78 22.24
C ASN A 230 11.11 -10.59 22.54
N ASN A 231 12.30 -10.01 22.36
CA ASN A 231 13.60 -10.66 22.47
C ASN A 231 13.71 -11.94 21.61
N LEU A 232 13.06 -11.97 20.44
CA LEU A 232 13.15 -13.07 19.49
C LEU A 232 14.42 -12.89 18.63
N ARG A 233 15.19 -13.97 18.51
CA ARG A 233 16.36 -14.08 17.64
C ARG A 233 16.30 -15.43 16.94
N ALA A 234 15.66 -15.49 15.79
CA ALA A 234 15.37 -16.73 15.09
C ALA A 234 16.12 -16.84 13.77
N VAL A 235 16.59 -18.04 13.47
CA VAL A 235 17.11 -18.43 12.16
C VAL A 235 16.22 -19.52 11.58
N HIS A 236 15.77 -19.30 10.36
CA HIS A 236 15.00 -20.27 9.59
C HIS A 236 15.73 -20.64 8.31
N HIS A 237 15.50 -21.87 7.86
CA HIS A 237 16.14 -22.40 6.66
C HIS A 237 15.33 -23.57 6.11
N GLY A 238 15.39 -23.77 4.80
CA GLY A 238 14.69 -24.87 4.16
C GLY A 238 15.03 -25.00 2.69
N ALA A 239 14.34 -25.92 2.03
CA ALA A 239 14.40 -26.08 0.59
C ALA A 239 13.12 -25.54 -0.05
N VAL A 240 13.23 -24.98 -1.25
CA VAL A 240 12.03 -24.65 -2.02
C VAL A 240 11.40 -25.95 -2.51
N PRO A 241 10.08 -26.16 -2.33
CA PRO A 241 9.41 -27.37 -2.79
C PRO A 241 9.61 -27.62 -4.30
N GLU A 242 9.90 -28.87 -4.67
CA GLU A 242 10.19 -29.23 -6.07
C GLU A 242 9.03 -28.89 -7.02
N SER A 243 7.78 -29.01 -6.55
CA SER A 243 6.59 -28.64 -7.34
C SER A 243 6.61 -27.17 -7.78
N LEU A 244 7.15 -26.29 -6.94
CA LEU A 244 7.27 -24.86 -7.23
C LEU A 244 8.45 -24.58 -8.18
N LEU A 245 9.57 -25.31 -8.02
CA LEU A 245 10.71 -25.23 -8.95
C LEU A 245 10.35 -25.71 -10.35
N VAL A 246 9.66 -26.85 -10.46
CA VAL A 246 9.12 -27.37 -11.73
C VAL A 246 8.18 -26.36 -12.36
N HIS A 247 7.31 -25.72 -11.56
CA HIS A 247 6.43 -24.68 -12.07
C HIS A 247 7.20 -23.48 -12.61
N TRP A 248 8.17 -22.93 -11.88
CA TRP A 248 8.97 -21.80 -12.35
C TRP A 248 9.74 -22.14 -13.64
N ARG A 249 10.34 -23.33 -13.72
CA ARG A 249 10.99 -23.82 -14.95
C ARG A 249 10.01 -23.95 -16.12
N SER A 250 8.77 -24.39 -15.87
CA SER A 250 7.72 -24.46 -16.91
C SER A 250 7.31 -23.09 -17.48
N LEU A 251 7.62 -22.00 -16.76
CA LEU A 251 7.44 -20.63 -17.25
C LEU A 251 8.65 -20.12 -18.06
N GLY A 252 9.63 -20.98 -18.36
CA GLY A 252 10.84 -20.63 -19.09
C GLY A 252 11.93 -19.96 -18.24
N ILE A 253 11.87 -20.12 -16.91
CA ILE A 253 12.82 -19.48 -15.98
C ILE A 253 13.95 -20.45 -15.68
N GLU A 254 15.13 -20.18 -16.24
CA GLU A 254 16.32 -21.01 -16.02
C GLU A 254 17.02 -20.68 -14.69
N GLN A 255 17.17 -19.39 -14.38
CA GLN A 255 17.74 -18.90 -13.13
C GLN A 255 16.64 -18.49 -12.15
N VAL A 256 16.36 -19.35 -11.17
CA VAL A 256 15.27 -19.16 -10.21
C VAL A 256 15.65 -18.35 -8.97
N ILE A 257 16.87 -17.82 -8.89
CA ILE A 257 17.42 -17.20 -7.68
C ILE A 257 16.54 -16.06 -7.13
N CYS A 258 16.03 -15.19 -8.01
CA CYS A 258 15.15 -14.08 -7.63
C CYS A 258 13.85 -14.59 -6.98
N GLN A 259 13.31 -15.71 -7.48
CA GLN A 259 12.11 -16.34 -6.94
C GLN A 259 12.38 -16.98 -5.58
N VAL A 260 13.53 -17.64 -5.41
CA VAL A 260 13.94 -18.25 -4.14
C VAL A 260 14.07 -17.18 -3.05
N GLU A 261 14.75 -16.07 -3.33
CA GLU A 261 14.90 -14.98 -2.38
C GLU A 261 13.56 -14.31 -2.02
N THR A 262 12.70 -14.07 -3.02
CA THR A 262 11.37 -13.52 -2.76
C THR A 262 10.50 -14.50 -1.97
N TYR A 263 10.63 -15.81 -2.24
CA TYR A 263 9.93 -16.87 -1.52
C TYR A 263 10.32 -16.90 -0.04
N ALA A 264 11.60 -16.73 0.30
CA ALA A 264 12.06 -16.61 1.69
C ALA A 264 11.32 -15.49 2.45
N ALA A 265 11.15 -14.32 1.82
CA ALA A 265 10.39 -13.21 2.39
C ALA A 265 8.90 -13.55 2.57
N VAL A 266 8.28 -14.25 1.60
CA VAL A 266 6.90 -14.73 1.71
C VAL A 266 6.73 -15.66 2.91
N LEU A 267 7.65 -16.62 3.10
CA LEU A 267 7.60 -17.56 4.22
C LEU A 267 7.60 -16.86 5.57
N VAL A 268 8.56 -15.96 5.80
CA VAL A 268 8.65 -15.19 7.04
C VAL A 268 7.39 -14.36 7.24
N ARG A 269 6.91 -13.70 6.18
CA ARG A 269 5.74 -12.81 6.24
C ARG A 269 4.45 -13.54 6.62
N HIS A 270 4.29 -14.79 6.19
CA HIS A 270 3.17 -15.66 6.56
C HIS A 270 3.33 -16.25 7.96
N HIS A 271 4.51 -16.79 8.27
CA HIS A 271 4.77 -17.43 9.56
C HIS A 271 4.64 -16.46 10.74
N TYR A 272 5.19 -15.25 10.58
CA TYR A 272 5.14 -14.20 11.59
C TYR A 272 3.97 -13.24 11.39
N ALA A 273 2.95 -13.59 10.60
CA ALA A 273 1.88 -12.66 10.25
C ALA A 273 1.26 -12.00 11.49
N ARG A 274 0.92 -12.80 12.50
CA ARG A 274 0.33 -12.31 13.76
C ARG A 274 1.30 -11.43 14.55
N GLN A 275 2.56 -11.83 14.65
CA GLN A 275 3.60 -11.13 15.41
C GLN A 275 4.03 -9.81 14.76
N LEU A 276 3.94 -9.71 13.43
CA LEU A 276 4.18 -8.50 12.65
C LEU A 276 2.94 -7.58 12.59
N GLY A 277 1.79 -8.09 13.01
CA GLY A 277 0.52 -7.36 13.04
C GLY A 277 0.61 -6.04 13.80
N GLN A 278 0.16 -4.96 13.16
CA GLN A 278 0.20 -3.57 13.63
C GLN A 278 1.61 -3.05 14.03
N ARG A 279 2.67 -3.68 13.52
CA ARG A 279 4.06 -3.30 13.84
C ARG A 279 4.83 -2.88 12.60
N LYS A 280 6.02 -2.33 12.84
CA LYS A 280 6.98 -1.94 11.80
C LYS A 280 7.91 -3.12 11.56
N ALA A 281 8.18 -3.43 10.29
CA ALA A 281 9.14 -4.46 9.93
C ALA A 281 10.02 -3.97 8.79
N ILE A 282 11.31 -4.26 8.87
CA ILE A 282 12.27 -3.99 7.81
C ILE A 282 12.73 -5.33 7.24
N PHE A 283 12.40 -5.58 5.97
CA PHE A 283 12.87 -6.74 5.22
C PHE A 283 14.08 -6.34 4.39
N PHE A 284 15.22 -6.91 4.74
CA PHE A 284 16.48 -6.77 4.03
C PHE A 284 16.62 -7.89 3.01
N VAL A 285 16.77 -7.50 1.74
CA VAL A 285 16.88 -8.39 0.58
C VAL A 285 18.11 -7.96 -0.22
N ASP A 286 18.89 -8.89 -0.76
CA ASP A 286 20.11 -8.57 -1.50
C ASP A 286 19.99 -8.73 -3.02
N ASN A 287 18.97 -9.40 -3.55
CA ASN A 287 18.64 -9.31 -4.97
C ASN A 287 17.77 -8.10 -5.31
N GLU A 288 18.23 -7.30 -6.28
CA GLU A 288 17.50 -6.12 -6.75
C GLU A 288 16.14 -6.47 -7.38
N ALA A 289 16.03 -7.56 -8.15
CA ALA A 289 14.76 -7.94 -8.76
C ALA A 289 13.72 -8.35 -7.69
N ALA A 290 14.13 -9.09 -6.66
CA ALA A 290 13.30 -9.40 -5.50
C ALA A 290 12.90 -8.13 -4.74
N ARG A 291 13.89 -7.27 -4.42
CA ARG A 291 13.68 -5.99 -3.74
C ARG A 291 12.68 -5.09 -4.46
N TRP A 292 12.88 -4.85 -5.76
CA TRP A 292 11.97 -4.03 -6.57
C TRP A 292 10.59 -4.66 -6.72
N THR A 293 10.51 -5.98 -6.84
CA THR A 293 9.23 -6.70 -6.93
C THR A 293 8.41 -6.49 -5.66
N LEU A 294 9.03 -6.62 -4.49
CA LEU A 294 8.38 -6.37 -3.20
C LEU A 294 8.01 -4.90 -3.05
N ILE A 295 8.94 -3.95 -3.26
CA ILE A 295 8.65 -2.49 -3.16
C ILE A 295 7.47 -2.08 -4.04
N LYS A 296 7.45 -2.54 -5.29
CA LYS A 296 6.40 -2.16 -6.26
C LYS A 296 5.15 -3.01 -6.12
N ALA A 297 5.20 -4.10 -5.33
CA ALA A 297 4.20 -5.16 -5.29
C ALA A 297 3.80 -5.64 -6.70
N SER A 298 4.77 -5.73 -7.60
CA SER A 298 4.54 -5.97 -9.02
C SER A 298 5.82 -6.42 -9.72
N SER A 299 5.66 -7.31 -10.70
CA SER A 299 6.73 -7.76 -11.59
C SER A 299 6.17 -8.11 -12.97
N PRO A 300 6.92 -7.93 -14.07
CA PRO A 300 6.56 -8.48 -15.37
C PRO A 300 6.65 -10.02 -15.40
N SER A 301 7.43 -10.63 -14.50
CA SER A 301 7.48 -12.07 -14.35
C SER A 301 6.28 -12.56 -13.54
N LEU A 302 5.53 -13.51 -14.11
CA LEU A 302 4.32 -14.06 -13.47
C LEU A 302 4.63 -14.76 -12.14
N SER A 303 5.76 -15.47 -12.03
CA SER A 303 6.16 -16.12 -10.78
C SER A 303 6.51 -15.12 -9.69
N MET A 304 7.23 -14.05 -10.05
CA MET A 304 7.56 -12.96 -9.12
C MET A 304 6.32 -12.16 -8.72
N LEU A 305 5.37 -11.95 -9.63
CA LEU A 305 4.09 -11.32 -9.34
C LEU A 305 3.25 -12.15 -8.36
N ALA A 306 3.20 -13.47 -8.55
CA ALA A 306 2.54 -14.39 -7.63
C ALA A 306 3.16 -14.35 -6.23
N LEU A 307 4.50 -14.34 -6.16
CA LEU A 307 5.23 -14.21 -4.88
C LEU A 307 4.98 -12.85 -4.20
N ALA A 308 4.99 -11.74 -4.96
CA ALA A 308 4.68 -10.42 -4.42
C ALA A 308 3.25 -10.38 -3.84
N ARG A 309 2.28 -10.97 -4.54
CA ARG A 309 0.90 -11.08 -4.06
C ARG A 309 0.83 -11.88 -2.77
N ALA A 310 1.49 -13.04 -2.74
CA ALA A 310 1.53 -13.88 -1.55
C ALA A 310 2.19 -13.15 -0.37
N PHE A 311 3.22 -12.34 -0.59
CA PHE A 311 3.84 -11.54 0.45
C PHE A 311 2.85 -10.56 1.09
N TYR A 312 2.03 -9.88 0.29
CA TYR A 312 1.08 -8.89 0.79
C TYR A 312 -0.26 -9.47 1.24
N LEU A 313 -0.56 -10.74 0.93
CA LEU A 313 -1.82 -11.40 1.30
C LEU A 313 -2.15 -11.32 2.81
N PRO A 314 -1.21 -11.57 3.74
CA PRO A 314 -1.52 -11.51 5.16
C PRO A 314 -1.82 -10.09 5.67
N GLU A 315 -1.60 -9.03 4.90
CA GLU A 315 -1.92 -7.66 5.34
C GLU A 315 -3.40 -7.47 5.61
N ALA A 316 -4.27 -8.15 4.86
CA ALA A 316 -5.72 -8.05 5.06
C ALA A 316 -6.17 -8.45 6.47
N SER A 317 -5.48 -9.40 7.12
CA SER A 317 -5.81 -9.86 8.48
C SER A 317 -4.82 -9.38 9.55
N HIS A 318 -3.54 -9.25 9.17
CA HIS A 318 -2.44 -8.90 10.06
C HIS A 318 -1.58 -7.82 9.40
N PRO A 319 -2.00 -6.55 9.52
CA PRO A 319 -1.35 -5.45 8.84
C PRO A 319 0.07 -5.21 9.32
N CYS A 320 1.01 -4.87 8.45
CA CYS A 320 2.39 -4.59 8.85
C CYS A 320 2.90 -3.35 8.12
N ALA A 321 3.50 -2.41 8.84
CA ALA A 321 4.20 -1.28 8.25
C ALA A 321 5.57 -1.76 7.75
N THR A 322 5.53 -2.35 6.55
CA THR A 322 6.67 -3.02 5.94
C THR A 322 7.55 -2.03 5.17
N TRP A 323 8.84 -2.04 5.46
CA TRP A 323 9.89 -1.38 4.68
C TRP A 323 10.77 -2.45 4.02
N ILE A 324 11.08 -2.28 2.75
CA ILE A 324 11.96 -3.19 2.00
C ILE A 324 13.27 -2.45 1.72
N GLU A 325 14.39 -3.02 2.13
CA GLU A 325 15.72 -2.39 2.03
C GLU A 325 16.77 -3.34 1.45
N ARG A 326 17.83 -2.77 0.86
CA ARG A 326 18.99 -3.52 0.38
C ARG A 326 19.95 -3.82 1.54
N VAL A 327 20.44 -5.06 1.64
CA VAL A 327 21.55 -5.42 2.56
C VAL A 327 22.76 -5.95 1.78
N PRO A 328 23.93 -5.29 1.76
CA PRO A 328 25.09 -5.78 1.02
C PRO A 328 25.34 -7.27 1.27
N THR A 329 25.60 -8.05 0.22
CA THR A 329 25.64 -9.53 0.32
C THR A 329 26.64 -10.01 1.37
N ALA A 330 27.81 -9.37 1.49
CA ALA A 330 28.79 -9.67 2.53
C ALA A 330 28.30 -9.41 3.97
N SER A 331 27.27 -8.59 4.14
CA SER A 331 26.63 -8.26 5.42
C SER A 331 25.31 -8.99 5.63
N ASN A 332 24.85 -9.80 4.67
CA ASN A 332 23.58 -10.50 4.75
C ASN A 332 23.73 -11.79 5.58
N LEU A 333 23.35 -11.74 6.86
CA LEU A 333 23.40 -12.91 7.74
C LEU A 333 22.50 -14.07 7.27
N ALA A 334 21.53 -13.81 6.38
CA ALA A 334 20.67 -14.85 5.81
C ALA A 334 21.37 -15.72 4.75
N ASP A 335 22.54 -15.32 4.23
CA ASP A 335 23.35 -16.14 3.32
C ASP A 335 23.87 -17.43 3.99
N LEU A 336 24.19 -17.35 5.28
CA LEU A 336 24.58 -18.53 6.05
C LEU A 336 23.47 -19.61 6.07
N PRO A 337 22.24 -19.35 6.55
CA PRO A 337 21.18 -20.35 6.54
C PRO A 337 20.77 -20.79 5.13
N SER A 338 20.80 -19.91 4.12
CA SER A 338 20.49 -20.29 2.72
C SER A 338 21.52 -21.27 2.14
N ARG A 339 22.73 -21.35 2.71
CA ARG A 339 23.80 -22.29 2.34
C ARG A 339 23.99 -23.43 3.35
N GLY A 340 23.00 -23.68 4.21
CA GLY A 340 23.04 -24.77 5.19
C GLY A 340 23.86 -24.49 6.46
N LYS A 341 24.42 -23.28 6.62
CA LYS A 341 25.17 -22.85 7.82
C LYS A 341 24.29 -22.16 8.87
N HIS A 342 23.05 -22.63 9.04
CA HIS A 342 22.05 -22.04 9.95
C HIS A 342 22.50 -22.00 11.43
N ARG A 343 23.26 -23.02 11.90
CA ARG A 343 23.79 -23.03 13.29
C ARG A 343 24.82 -21.94 13.54
N GLU A 344 25.62 -21.61 12.52
CA GLU A 344 26.59 -20.53 12.59
C GLU A 344 25.89 -19.18 12.71
N ALA A 345 24.89 -18.93 11.87
CA ALA A 345 24.05 -17.73 11.95
C ALA A 345 23.37 -17.60 13.32
N ALA A 346 22.79 -18.68 13.83
CA ALA A 346 22.13 -18.69 15.15
C ALA A 346 23.11 -18.31 16.27
N LYS A 347 24.35 -18.82 16.22
CA LYS A 347 25.41 -18.46 17.17
C LYS A 347 25.78 -16.97 17.06
N MET A 348 25.91 -16.43 15.85
CA MET A 348 26.28 -15.01 15.63
C MET A 348 25.24 -14.05 16.21
N ILE A 349 23.95 -14.37 16.07
CA ILE A 349 22.87 -13.52 16.59
C ILE A 349 22.53 -13.80 18.06
N LYS A 350 23.17 -14.80 18.69
CA LYS A 350 22.82 -15.35 20.01
C LYS A 350 21.35 -15.77 20.08
N GLY A 351 20.92 -16.52 19.07
CA GLY A 351 19.56 -16.96 18.87
C GLY A 351 19.46 -18.45 18.58
N GLU A 352 18.31 -18.88 18.07
CA GLU A 352 17.98 -20.28 17.86
C GLU A 352 17.74 -20.59 16.38
N SER A 353 18.15 -21.78 15.96
CA SER A 353 17.77 -22.31 14.64
C SER A 353 16.45 -23.04 14.78
N LEU A 354 15.39 -22.44 14.23
CA LEU A 354 14.02 -22.93 14.37
C LEU A 354 13.57 -23.81 13.20
N GLY A 355 14.43 -24.00 12.20
CA GLY A 355 14.18 -24.91 11.07
C GLY A 355 13.29 -24.31 9.99
N ASP A 356 12.61 -25.20 9.27
CA ASP A 356 11.84 -24.87 8.07
C ASP A 356 10.51 -24.17 8.38
N ILE A 357 10.07 -23.36 7.44
CA ILE A 357 8.76 -22.71 7.42
C ILE A 357 8.04 -23.21 6.16
N SER A 358 6.86 -23.78 6.34
CA SER A 358 6.02 -24.20 5.22
C SER A 358 4.77 -23.33 5.10
N LEU A 359 4.37 -23.03 3.87
CA LEU A 359 3.05 -22.46 3.59
C LEU A 359 1.98 -23.55 3.63
N SER A 360 0.73 -23.16 3.88
CA SER A 360 -0.41 -24.07 3.73
C SER A 360 -0.57 -24.53 2.28
N ALA A 361 -1.22 -25.67 2.07
CA ALA A 361 -1.47 -26.21 0.73
C ALA A 361 -2.19 -25.21 -0.19
N ASN A 362 -3.13 -24.43 0.36
CA ASN A 362 -3.87 -23.41 -0.38
C ASN A 362 -2.94 -22.26 -0.82
N HIS A 363 -2.11 -21.75 0.08
CA HIS A 363 -1.14 -20.69 -0.28
C HIS A 363 -0.10 -21.18 -1.30
N MET A 364 0.33 -22.44 -1.20
CA MET A 364 1.21 -23.05 -2.20
C MET A 364 0.53 -23.18 -3.57
N ALA A 365 -0.75 -23.56 -3.60
CA ALA A 365 -1.51 -23.66 -4.84
C ALA A 365 -1.64 -22.30 -5.54
N GLU A 366 -1.87 -21.22 -4.78
CA GLU A 366 -1.94 -19.86 -5.32
C GLU A 366 -0.63 -19.38 -5.96
N LEU A 367 0.53 -19.86 -5.49
CA LEU A 367 1.84 -19.54 -6.10
C LEU A 367 2.03 -20.20 -7.47
N VAL A 368 1.35 -21.32 -7.74
CA VAL A 368 1.45 -22.09 -8.99
C VAL A 368 0.33 -21.70 -9.96
N LYS A 369 -0.87 -21.51 -9.43
CA LYS A 369 -2.07 -21.08 -10.16
C LYS A 369 -2.72 -19.98 -9.34
N PRO A 370 -2.34 -18.71 -9.55
CA PRO A 370 -3.04 -17.62 -8.90
C PRO A 370 -4.48 -17.59 -9.45
N ASP A 371 -5.43 -18.07 -8.66
CA ASP A 371 -6.85 -18.13 -9.03
C ASP A 371 -7.37 -16.75 -9.46
N GLY A 372 -8.20 -16.73 -10.51
CA GLY A 372 -8.90 -15.54 -10.97
C GLY A 372 -8.07 -14.52 -11.75
N LEU A 373 -6.81 -14.81 -12.09
CA LEU A 373 -5.99 -13.89 -12.89
C LEU A 373 -5.98 -14.28 -14.38
N PRO A 374 -6.40 -13.38 -15.29
CA PRO A 374 -6.22 -13.58 -16.72
C PRO A 374 -4.74 -13.47 -17.09
N LYS A 375 -4.07 -14.62 -17.23
CA LYS A 375 -2.62 -14.71 -17.49
C LYS A 375 -2.19 -13.88 -18.71
N GLY A 376 -3.04 -13.77 -19.73
CA GLY A 376 -2.80 -12.97 -20.94
C GLY A 376 -2.66 -11.47 -20.65
N LEU A 377 -3.37 -10.95 -19.65
CA LEU A 377 -3.34 -9.52 -19.29
C LEU A 377 -2.17 -9.13 -18.38
N PHE A 378 -1.46 -10.10 -17.79
CA PHE A 378 -0.29 -9.85 -16.93
C PHE A 378 1.05 -10.10 -17.63
N ARG A 379 1.04 -10.69 -18.83
CA ARG A 379 2.25 -10.78 -19.66
C ARG A 379 2.51 -9.42 -20.27
N VAL A 380 3.64 -8.81 -19.91
CA VAL A 380 4.17 -7.68 -20.65
C VAL A 380 4.76 -8.27 -21.94
N SER A 381 4.21 -7.92 -23.11
CA SER A 381 4.91 -8.14 -24.37
C SER A 381 6.25 -7.41 -24.26
N LEU A 382 7.35 -8.17 -24.30
CA LEU A 382 8.71 -7.61 -24.34
C LEU A 382 8.93 -6.81 -25.62
#